data_AF-A0A7K3W6T3-F1
#
_entry.id   AF-A0A7K3W6T3-F1
#
_cell.length_a   1.000
_cell.length_b   1.000
_cell.length_c   1.000
_cell.angle_alpha   90.00
_cell.angle_beta   90.00
_cell.angle_gamma   90.00
#
_symmetry.space_group_name_H-M   'P 1'
#
loop_
_entity.id
_entity.type
_entity.pdbx_description
1 polymer ?
#
loop_
_entity_poly.entity_id
_entity_poly.type
_entity_poly.pdbx_seq_one_letter_code
_entity_poly.pdbx_strand_id
1 'polypeptide(L)'
;MSLIELTERGARAVVGYRKINRRIKDLSGQGTTAWTQDDAARLEDAERSADVAEQEIERGFPLLHNHALMGLWGALEAMIDDVCVSWLDLHPERVTADGFPRIQVELNQFLALGALEQKRHVVEELKRKQGSAAKIGAGQFEAVLDAIGLGGPIDANVRSVLRIAKSYRNVVAHRGGTADARLLADCPDLQLTLGEPVRVSDAQMQSIIFAMWWYAEEINRRRRQASGLPAGPNDLPPGMTSPSDLSEPFKATETS
;
A
#
# COMPACT_ATOMS: atom_id res chain seq x y z
N MET A 1 -1.58 20.19 -10.38
CA MET A 1 -2.73 19.90 -9.51
C MET A 1 -2.58 18.48 -9.00
N SER A 2 -2.21 18.31 -7.74
CA SER A 2 -2.01 16.99 -7.12
C SER A 2 -3.35 16.36 -6.72
N LEU A 3 -3.38 15.04 -6.48
CA LEU A 3 -4.57 14.37 -5.94
C LEU A 3 -4.95 14.92 -4.56
N ILE A 4 -3.96 15.26 -3.73
CA ILE A 4 -4.17 15.85 -2.40
C ILE A 4 -4.83 17.23 -2.52
N GLU A 5 -4.36 18.09 -3.43
CA GLU A 5 -4.99 19.40 -3.68
C GLU A 5 -6.44 19.25 -4.14
N LEU A 6 -6.73 18.26 -5.00
CA LEU A 6 -8.09 17.98 -5.44
C LEU A 6 -8.98 17.50 -4.28
N THR A 7 -8.47 16.56 -3.47
CA THR A 7 -9.16 16.06 -2.28
C THR A 7 -9.42 17.16 -1.27
N GLU A 8 -8.44 18.03 -1.00
CA GLU A 8 -8.58 19.14 -0.08
C GLU A 8 -9.66 20.12 -0.55
N ARG A 9 -9.70 20.45 -1.84
CA ARG A 9 -10.75 21.33 -2.39
C ARG A 9 -12.13 20.69 -2.26
N GLY A 10 -12.25 19.39 -2.52
CA GLY A 10 -13.48 18.63 -2.33
C GLY A 10 -13.93 18.62 -0.86
N ALA A 11 -13.01 18.31 0.06
CA ALA A 11 -13.28 18.31 1.50
C ALA A 11 -13.71 19.70 2.00
N ARG A 12 -13.02 20.77 1.59
CA ARG A 12 -13.42 22.15 1.91
C ARG A 12 -14.81 22.51 1.36
N ALA A 13 -15.18 22.00 0.18
CA ALA A 13 -16.53 22.17 -0.34
C ALA A 13 -17.58 21.46 0.53
N VAL A 14 -17.32 20.22 0.97
CA VAL A 14 -18.15 19.48 1.94
C VAL A 14 -18.35 20.27 3.24
N VAL A 15 -17.27 20.82 3.78
CA VAL A 15 -17.35 21.71 4.96
C VAL A 15 -18.22 22.95 4.69
N GLY A 16 -18.14 23.52 3.48
CA GLY A 16 -18.98 24.63 3.04
C GLY A 16 -20.47 24.28 2.99
N TYR A 17 -20.83 23.07 2.56
CA TYR A 17 -22.23 22.61 2.48
C TYR A 17 -22.93 22.59 3.85
N ARG A 18 -22.22 22.40 4.97
CA ARG A 18 -22.77 22.55 6.32
C ARG A 18 -23.38 23.94 6.54
N LYS A 19 -22.68 25.00 6.12
CA LYS A 19 -23.16 26.39 6.26
C LYS A 19 -24.40 26.64 5.39
N ILE A 20 -24.42 26.09 4.18
CA ILE A 20 -25.55 26.23 3.25
C ILE A 20 -26.80 25.54 3.84
N ASN A 21 -26.68 24.30 4.32
CA ASN A 21 -27.81 23.56 4.89
C ASN A 21 -28.35 24.20 6.18
N ARG A 22 -27.47 24.72 7.06
CA ARG A 22 -27.90 25.51 8.22
C ARG A 22 -28.69 26.75 7.81
N ARG A 23 -28.21 27.48 6.79
CA ARG A 23 -28.91 28.66 6.28
C ARG A 23 -30.27 28.32 5.67
N ILE A 24 -30.38 27.20 4.96
CA ILE A 24 -31.67 26.72 4.43
C ILE A 24 -32.65 26.44 5.58
N LYS A 25 -32.21 25.77 6.65
CA LYS A 25 -33.05 25.55 7.85
C LYS A 25 -33.56 26.86 8.46
N ASP A 26 -32.67 27.84 8.63
CA ASP A 26 -33.03 29.15 9.19
C ASP A 26 -34.09 29.87 8.33
N LEU A 27 -33.95 29.78 6.99
CA LEU A 27 -34.88 30.40 6.04
C LEU A 27 -36.22 29.66 5.98
N SER A 28 -36.23 28.32 6.07
CA SER A 28 -37.47 27.53 6.12
C SER A 28 -38.30 27.83 7.37
N GLY A 29 -37.67 28.19 8.49
CA GLY A 29 -38.37 28.68 9.68
C GLY A 29 -38.99 30.08 9.52
N GLN A 30 -38.60 30.84 8.49
CA GLN A 30 -39.10 32.18 8.17
C GLN A 30 -40.10 32.19 7.00
N GLY A 31 -40.27 31.06 6.29
CA GLY A 31 -41.10 30.92 5.09
C GLY A 31 -42.35 30.05 5.30
N THR A 32 -43.11 29.85 4.22
CA THR A 32 -44.31 28.98 4.19
C THR A 32 -44.01 27.51 3.90
N THR A 33 -42.77 27.17 3.55
CA THR A 33 -42.36 25.78 3.26
C THR A 33 -42.06 25.04 4.55
N ALA A 34 -42.82 23.99 4.83
CA ALA A 34 -42.65 23.17 6.03
C ALA A 34 -41.32 22.39 5.98
N TRP A 35 -40.55 22.44 7.08
CA TRP A 35 -39.35 21.63 7.28
C TRP A 35 -39.73 20.15 7.44
N THR A 36 -39.17 19.29 6.60
CA THR A 36 -39.51 17.86 6.59
C THR A 36 -38.51 17.01 7.38
N GLN A 37 -38.88 15.74 7.62
CA GLN A 37 -37.96 14.76 8.18
C GLN A 37 -36.75 14.49 7.26
N ASP A 38 -36.96 14.51 5.95
CA ASP A 38 -35.89 14.37 4.95
C ASP A 38 -34.90 15.54 5.02
N ASP A 39 -35.39 16.76 5.24
CA ASP A 39 -34.52 17.94 5.42
C ASP A 39 -33.68 17.84 6.70
N ALA A 40 -34.27 17.31 7.78
CA ALA A 40 -33.54 17.02 9.02
C ALA A 40 -32.42 15.99 8.80
N ALA A 41 -32.71 14.90 8.09
CA ALA A 41 -31.71 13.86 7.79
C ALA A 41 -30.58 14.39 6.90
N ARG A 42 -30.90 15.22 5.88
CA ARG A 42 -29.89 15.88 5.03
C ARG A 42 -28.97 16.81 5.82
N LEU A 43 -29.53 17.58 6.77
CA LEU A 43 -28.73 18.45 7.62
C LEU A 43 -27.80 17.64 8.53
N GLU A 44 -28.30 16.58 9.16
CA GLU A 44 -27.49 15.70 10.01
C GLU A 44 -26.33 15.06 9.21
N ASP A 45 -26.62 14.55 8.01
CA ASP A 45 -25.60 13.97 7.13
C ASP A 45 -24.56 15.01 6.68
N ALA A 46 -25.00 16.23 6.36
CA ALA A 46 -24.10 17.33 6.02
C ALA A 46 -23.21 17.76 7.20
N GLU A 47 -23.74 17.73 8.44
CA GLU A 47 -22.95 18.00 9.64
C GLU A 47 -21.90 16.91 9.87
N ARG A 48 -22.33 15.64 9.85
CA ARG A 48 -21.42 14.50 10.02
C ARG A 48 -20.32 14.47 8.95
N SER A 49 -20.68 14.71 7.69
CA SER A 49 -19.73 14.73 6.58
C SER A 49 -18.74 15.89 6.69
N ALA A 50 -19.20 17.06 7.13
CA ALA A 50 -18.32 18.20 7.37
C ALA A 50 -17.36 17.95 8.53
N ASP A 51 -17.81 17.32 9.61
CA ASP A 51 -16.95 17.00 10.76
C ASP A 51 -15.86 15.99 10.39
N VAL A 52 -16.18 14.98 9.57
CA VAL A 52 -15.18 14.05 9.01
C VAL A 52 -14.20 14.77 8.09
N ALA A 53 -14.69 15.65 7.21
CA ALA A 53 -13.84 16.40 6.28
C ALA A 53 -12.91 17.38 7.02
N GLU A 54 -13.37 18.05 8.08
CA GLU A 54 -12.54 18.91 8.94
C GLU A 54 -11.45 18.07 9.61
N GLN A 55 -11.79 16.92 10.19
CA GLN A 55 -10.80 16.02 10.81
C GLN A 55 -9.77 15.49 9.81
N GLU A 56 -10.18 15.15 8.59
CA GLU A 56 -9.24 14.71 7.54
C GLU A 56 -8.29 15.85 7.14
N ILE A 57 -8.79 17.07 6.93
CA ILE A 57 -7.94 18.23 6.60
C ILE A 57 -6.96 18.51 7.75
N GLU A 58 -7.46 18.60 8.99
CA GLU A 58 -6.65 18.94 10.17
C GLU A 58 -5.56 17.90 10.45
N ARG A 59 -5.81 16.63 10.12
CA ARG A 59 -4.89 15.53 10.41
C ARG A 59 -4.02 15.13 9.22
N GLY A 60 -4.10 15.85 8.09
CA GLY A 60 -3.31 15.54 6.89
C GLY A 60 -3.77 14.27 6.18
N PHE A 61 -5.07 14.12 5.99
CA PHE A 61 -5.76 13.06 5.24
C PHE A 61 -5.38 11.61 5.61
N PRO A 62 -5.42 11.22 6.89
CA PRO A 62 -5.02 9.88 7.32
C PRO A 62 -5.88 8.77 6.68
N LEU A 63 -7.18 9.00 6.44
CA LEU A 63 -8.03 8.01 5.77
C LEU A 63 -7.60 7.82 4.30
N LEU A 64 -7.33 8.92 3.58
CA LEU A 64 -6.84 8.86 2.20
C LEU A 64 -5.54 8.07 2.13
N HIS A 65 -4.60 8.35 3.02
CA HIS A 65 -3.32 7.66 3.05
C HIS A 65 -3.46 6.18 3.37
N ASN A 66 -4.33 5.82 4.31
CA ASN A 66 -4.60 4.43 4.63
C ASN A 66 -5.16 3.67 3.43
N HIS A 67 -6.12 4.24 2.71
CA HIS A 67 -6.65 3.62 1.49
C HIS A 67 -5.62 3.54 0.37
N ALA A 68 -4.82 4.59 0.17
CA ALA A 68 -3.74 4.59 -0.81
C ALA A 68 -2.71 3.50 -0.50
N LEU A 69 -2.27 3.37 0.76
CA LEU A 69 -1.35 2.32 1.21
C LEU A 69 -1.91 0.93 0.95
N MET A 70 -3.17 0.68 1.30
CA MET A 70 -3.82 -0.61 1.07
C MET A 70 -3.88 -0.95 -0.43
N GLY A 71 -4.27 0.02 -1.27
CA GLY A 71 -4.35 -0.16 -2.71
C GLY A 71 -2.99 -0.38 -3.36
N LEU A 72 -2.00 0.44 -3.02
CA LEU A 72 -0.63 0.34 -3.55
C LEU A 72 0.04 -0.97 -3.14
N TRP A 73 -0.11 -1.38 -1.89
CA TRP A 73 0.42 -2.66 -1.42
C TRP A 73 -0.22 -3.84 -2.16
N GLY A 74 -1.55 -3.82 -2.33
CA GLY A 74 -2.25 -4.84 -3.12
C GLY A 74 -1.84 -4.86 -4.59
N ALA A 75 -1.62 -3.69 -5.20
CA ALA A 75 -1.11 -3.57 -6.56
C ALA A 75 0.31 -4.15 -6.69
N LEU A 76 1.18 -3.92 -5.69
CA LEU A 76 2.50 -4.53 -5.65
C LEU A 76 2.42 -6.05 -5.53
N GLU A 77 1.57 -6.58 -4.63
CA GLU A 77 1.32 -8.03 -4.50
C GLU A 77 0.87 -8.65 -5.83
N ALA A 78 -0.09 -8.03 -6.51
CA ALA A 78 -0.59 -8.49 -7.80
C ALA A 78 0.48 -8.45 -8.90
N MET A 79 1.26 -7.36 -8.97
CA MET A 79 2.35 -7.22 -9.94
C MET A 79 3.41 -8.33 -9.74
N ILE A 80 3.78 -8.64 -8.50
CA ILE A 80 4.73 -9.73 -8.22
C ILE A 80 4.18 -11.07 -8.68
N ASP A 81 2.91 -11.34 -8.41
CA ASP A 81 2.26 -12.59 -8.83
C ASP A 81 2.22 -12.70 -10.36
N ASP A 82 1.83 -11.62 -11.06
CA ASP A 82 1.82 -11.58 -12.52
C ASP A 82 3.23 -11.73 -13.12
N VAL A 83 4.25 -11.09 -12.54
CA VAL A 83 5.65 -11.28 -12.95
C VAL A 83 6.07 -12.74 -12.80
N CYS A 84 5.77 -13.37 -11.65
CA CYS A 84 6.13 -14.77 -11.42
C CYS A 84 5.43 -15.71 -12.41
N VAL A 85 4.13 -15.49 -12.64
CA VAL A 85 3.33 -16.29 -13.57
C VAL A 85 3.83 -16.14 -15.01
N SER A 86 4.05 -14.91 -15.47
CA SER A 86 4.59 -14.65 -16.81
C SER A 86 6.02 -15.18 -16.97
N TRP A 87 6.83 -15.12 -15.92
CA TRP A 87 8.18 -15.66 -15.95
C TRP A 87 8.19 -17.18 -16.09
N LEU A 88 7.34 -17.89 -15.33
CA LEU A 88 7.17 -19.34 -15.46
C LEU A 88 6.51 -19.76 -16.79
N ASP A 89 5.76 -18.86 -17.43
CA ASP A 89 5.24 -19.06 -18.77
C ASP A 89 6.34 -19.05 -19.83
N LEU A 90 7.25 -18.08 -19.73
CA LEU A 90 8.38 -17.94 -20.64
C LEU A 90 9.52 -18.93 -20.36
N HIS A 91 9.69 -19.34 -19.10
CA HIS A 91 10.79 -20.15 -18.61
C HIS A 91 10.30 -21.37 -17.81
N PRO A 92 9.56 -22.30 -18.44
CA PRO A 92 9.03 -23.48 -17.75
C PRO A 92 10.12 -24.39 -17.16
N GLU A 93 11.35 -24.35 -17.69
CA GLU A 93 12.49 -25.09 -17.14
C GLU A 93 12.82 -24.73 -15.69
N ARG A 94 12.38 -23.55 -15.22
CA ARG A 94 12.63 -23.07 -13.84
C ARG A 94 11.95 -23.92 -12.78
N VAL A 95 10.80 -24.54 -13.07
CA VAL A 95 10.14 -25.42 -12.09
C VAL A 95 10.87 -26.75 -11.91
N THR A 96 11.74 -27.10 -12.86
CA THR A 96 12.58 -28.31 -12.82
C THR A 96 14.03 -28.04 -12.44
N ALA A 97 14.39 -26.77 -12.23
CA ALA A 97 15.75 -26.38 -11.88
C ALA A 97 16.11 -26.81 -10.46
N ASP A 98 17.39 -27.11 -10.25
CA ASP A 98 17.94 -27.37 -8.92
C ASP A 98 17.70 -26.15 -8.01
N GLY A 99 17.02 -26.37 -6.88
CA GLY A 99 16.67 -25.32 -5.93
C GLY A 99 15.20 -24.88 -5.97
N PHE A 100 14.41 -25.30 -6.97
CA PHE A 100 12.96 -25.04 -6.95
C PHE A 100 12.29 -25.78 -5.77
N PRO A 101 11.52 -25.09 -4.91
CA PRO A 101 10.88 -25.73 -3.76
C PRO A 101 9.94 -26.85 -4.20
N ARG A 102 9.99 -28.00 -3.51
CA ARG A 102 9.03 -29.08 -3.76
C ARG A 102 7.63 -28.61 -3.41
N ILE A 103 6.72 -28.55 -4.37
CA ILE A 103 5.31 -28.22 -4.17
C ILE A 103 4.45 -29.50 -4.20
N GLN A 104 3.40 -29.53 -3.38
CA GLN A 104 2.41 -30.59 -3.40
C GLN A 104 1.11 -30.01 -3.94
N VAL A 105 0.54 -30.68 -4.95
CA VAL A 105 -0.74 -30.31 -5.56
C VAL A 105 -1.63 -31.54 -5.65
N GLU A 106 -2.94 -31.36 -5.52
CA GLU A 106 -3.91 -32.42 -5.83
C GLU A 106 -3.99 -32.63 -7.33
N LEU A 107 -3.48 -33.77 -7.82
CA LEU A 107 -3.26 -34.00 -9.25
C LEU A 107 -4.52 -33.81 -10.08
N ASN A 108 -5.67 -34.32 -9.60
CA ASN A 108 -6.94 -34.22 -10.33
C ASN A 108 -7.41 -32.76 -10.47
N GLN A 109 -7.21 -31.94 -9.44
CA GLN A 109 -7.56 -30.51 -9.48
C GLN A 109 -6.59 -29.77 -10.39
N PHE A 110 -5.30 -30.05 -10.26
CA PHE A 110 -4.26 -29.39 -11.04
C PHE A 110 -4.38 -29.66 -12.54
N LEU A 111 -4.66 -30.89 -12.94
CA LEU A 111 -4.86 -31.26 -14.34
C LEU A 111 -6.15 -30.69 -14.94
N ALA A 112 -7.14 -30.33 -14.11
CA ALA A 112 -8.38 -29.70 -14.56
C ALA A 112 -8.24 -28.19 -14.83
N LEU A 113 -7.17 -27.56 -14.34
CA LEU A 113 -6.89 -26.14 -14.55
C LEU A 113 -6.32 -25.86 -15.95
N GLY A 114 -6.61 -24.68 -16.50
CA GLY A 114 -5.93 -24.19 -17.69
C GLY A 114 -4.44 -23.91 -17.44
N ALA A 115 -3.62 -23.85 -18.50
CA ALA A 115 -2.16 -23.70 -18.36
C ALA A 115 -1.73 -22.45 -17.58
N LEU A 116 -2.46 -21.33 -17.71
CA LEU A 116 -2.19 -20.11 -16.94
C LEU A 116 -2.59 -20.25 -15.47
N GLU A 117 -3.72 -20.92 -15.21
CA GLU A 117 -4.21 -21.18 -13.85
C GLU A 117 -3.31 -22.16 -13.10
N GLN A 118 -2.76 -23.15 -13.79
CA GLN A 118 -1.73 -24.04 -13.23
C GLN A 118 -0.51 -23.25 -12.73
N LYS A 119 -0.04 -22.26 -13.49
CA LYS A 119 1.08 -21.39 -13.09
C LYS A 119 0.72 -20.50 -11.91
N ARG A 120 -0.48 -19.91 -11.91
CA ARG A 120 -1.01 -19.15 -10.76
C ARG A 120 -1.05 -20.03 -9.50
N HIS A 121 -1.55 -21.26 -9.62
CA HIS A 121 -1.59 -22.21 -8.52
C HIS A 121 -0.20 -22.55 -7.98
N VAL A 122 0.79 -22.76 -8.87
CA VAL A 122 2.19 -22.97 -8.46
C VAL A 122 2.73 -21.77 -7.67
N VAL A 123 2.50 -20.53 -8.13
CA VAL A 123 2.94 -19.31 -7.43
C VAL A 123 2.24 -19.17 -6.06
N GLU A 124 0.96 -19.49 -5.96
CA GLU A 124 0.22 -19.49 -4.69
C GLU A 124 0.79 -20.51 -3.69
N GLU A 125 1.13 -21.71 -4.16
CA GLU A 125 1.76 -22.73 -3.33
C GLU A 125 3.17 -22.32 -2.87
N LEU A 126 3.96 -21.67 -3.74
CA LEU A 126 5.25 -21.10 -3.37
C LEU A 126 5.10 -20.10 -2.21
N LYS A 127 4.16 -19.16 -2.35
CA LYS A 127 3.85 -18.17 -1.29
C LYS A 127 3.43 -18.83 0.01
N ARG A 128 2.63 -19.90 -0.05
CA ARG A 128 2.15 -20.62 1.13
C ARG A 128 3.27 -21.32 1.89
N LYS A 129 4.26 -21.87 1.19
CA LYS A 129 5.40 -22.59 1.79
C LYS A 129 6.43 -21.68 2.44
N GLN A 130 6.32 -20.37 2.27
CA GLN A 130 7.25 -19.43 2.91
C GLN A 130 7.09 -19.43 4.44
N GLY A 131 8.23 -19.55 5.12
CA GLY A 131 8.32 -19.40 6.57
C GLY A 131 7.93 -17.99 7.05
N SER A 132 7.59 -17.86 8.34
CA SER A 132 7.16 -16.59 8.94
C SER A 132 8.19 -15.47 8.82
N ALA A 133 9.48 -15.78 8.89
CA ALA A 133 10.57 -14.82 8.76
C ALA A 133 10.64 -14.18 7.36
N ALA A 134 10.24 -14.91 6.32
CA ALA A 134 10.14 -14.37 4.97
C ALA A 134 8.96 -13.39 4.82
N LYS A 135 7.99 -13.36 5.73
CA LYS A 135 6.74 -12.57 5.55
C LYS A 135 6.85 -11.08 5.91
N ILE A 136 8.06 -10.56 6.15
CA ILE A 136 8.29 -9.19 6.59
C ILE A 136 8.72 -8.32 5.41
N GLY A 137 7.99 -7.22 5.17
CA GLY A 137 8.33 -6.25 4.12
C GLY A 137 8.50 -6.87 2.74
N ALA A 138 9.60 -6.53 2.07
CA ALA A 138 9.96 -7.08 0.75
C ALA A 138 10.40 -8.55 0.77
N GLY A 139 10.76 -9.10 1.94
CA GLY A 139 11.25 -10.48 2.05
C GLY A 139 10.26 -11.51 1.52
N GLN A 140 8.96 -11.21 1.58
CA GLN A 140 7.92 -12.15 1.16
C GLN A 140 7.87 -12.26 -0.36
N PHE A 141 8.22 -11.18 -1.04
CA PHE A 141 8.33 -11.11 -2.48
C PHE A 141 9.62 -11.76 -2.93
N GLU A 142 10.75 -11.39 -2.32
CA GLU A 142 12.05 -11.97 -2.64
C GLU A 142 12.06 -13.49 -2.47
N ALA A 143 11.41 -14.04 -1.44
CA ALA A 143 11.33 -15.48 -1.29
C ALA A 143 10.56 -16.20 -2.42
N VAL A 144 9.59 -15.56 -3.10
CA VAL A 144 8.97 -16.12 -4.31
C VAL A 144 9.89 -15.93 -5.50
N LEU A 145 10.45 -14.73 -5.66
CA LEU A 145 11.30 -14.37 -6.79
C LEU A 145 12.58 -15.21 -6.83
N ASP A 146 13.21 -15.45 -5.68
CA ASP A 146 14.38 -16.32 -5.52
C ASP A 146 14.10 -17.73 -6.02
N ALA A 147 12.92 -18.29 -5.69
CA ALA A 147 12.53 -19.63 -6.11
C ALA A 147 12.45 -19.79 -7.64
N ILE A 148 12.27 -18.70 -8.38
CA ILE A 148 12.22 -18.69 -9.85
C ILE A 148 13.45 -18.02 -10.49
N GLY A 149 14.49 -17.71 -9.69
CA GLY A 149 15.75 -17.13 -10.14
C GLY A 149 15.70 -15.64 -10.48
N LEU A 150 14.73 -14.90 -9.93
CA LEU A 150 14.57 -13.44 -10.09
C LEU A 150 14.80 -12.64 -8.81
N GLY A 151 15.08 -13.31 -7.69
CA GLY A 151 15.38 -12.61 -6.46
C GLY A 151 16.79 -12.03 -6.45
N GLY A 152 17.07 -11.16 -5.48
CA GLY A 152 18.32 -10.43 -5.47
C GLY A 152 18.44 -9.36 -4.38
N PRO A 153 19.56 -8.63 -4.38
CA PRO A 153 19.79 -7.57 -3.41
C PRO A 153 18.78 -6.43 -3.61
N ILE A 154 18.32 -5.86 -2.49
CA ILE A 154 17.50 -4.64 -2.46
C ILE A 154 18.29 -3.61 -1.67
N ASP A 155 18.31 -2.36 -2.12
CA ASP A 155 18.82 -1.24 -1.34
C ASP A 155 18.24 -1.24 0.08
N ALA A 156 19.09 -0.99 1.08
CA ALA A 156 18.72 -1.09 2.48
C ALA A 156 17.60 -0.11 2.87
N ASN A 157 17.57 1.09 2.27
CA ASN A 157 16.55 2.10 2.55
C ASN A 157 15.21 1.69 1.93
N VAL A 158 15.22 1.21 0.68
CA VAL A 158 14.03 0.68 0.02
C VAL A 158 13.45 -0.49 0.82
N ARG A 159 14.31 -1.44 1.24
CA ARG A 159 13.91 -2.57 2.07
C ARG A 159 13.30 -2.12 3.40
N SER A 160 13.89 -1.11 4.05
CA SER A 160 13.38 -0.56 5.30
C SER A 160 12.02 0.11 5.13
N VAL A 161 11.83 0.93 4.11
CA VAL A 161 10.55 1.60 3.83
C VAL A 161 9.46 0.58 3.46
N LEU A 162 9.77 -0.45 2.68
CA LEU A 162 8.80 -1.52 2.37
C LEU A 162 8.42 -2.34 3.61
N ARG A 163 9.33 -2.53 4.57
CA ARG A 163 9.02 -3.12 5.87
C ARG A 163 8.05 -2.24 6.64
N ILE A 164 8.31 -0.93 6.74
CA ILE A 164 7.40 0.03 7.39
C ILE A 164 6.02 0.03 6.72
N ALA A 165 5.97 0.10 5.39
CA ALA A 165 4.73 0.08 4.61
C ALA A 165 3.89 -1.17 4.90
N LYS A 166 4.52 -2.36 4.96
CA LYS A 166 3.83 -3.61 5.31
C LYS A 166 3.29 -3.56 6.73
N SER A 167 4.06 -3.07 7.69
CA SER A 167 3.66 -3.02 9.09
C SER A 167 2.51 -2.03 9.31
N TYR A 168 2.57 -0.84 8.69
CA TYR A 168 1.46 0.12 8.66
C TYR A 168 0.20 -0.49 8.04
N ARG A 169 0.32 -1.11 6.87
CA ARG A 169 -0.79 -1.81 6.19
C ARG A 169 -1.45 -2.83 7.11
N ASN A 170 -0.67 -3.61 7.84
CA ASN A 170 -1.21 -4.63 8.74
C ASN A 170 -2.00 -4.02 9.91
N VAL A 171 -1.48 -2.95 10.52
CA VAL A 171 -2.15 -2.23 11.62
C VAL A 171 -3.40 -1.52 11.14
N VAL A 172 -3.38 -0.89 9.96
CA VAL A 172 -4.57 -0.31 9.34
C VAL A 172 -5.64 -1.37 9.10
N ALA A 173 -5.28 -2.50 8.48
CA ALA A 173 -6.23 -3.56 8.11
C ALA A 173 -6.81 -4.33 9.31
N HIS A 174 -6.03 -4.55 10.37
CA HIS A 174 -6.41 -5.48 11.44
C HIS A 174 -6.56 -4.85 12.82
N ARG A 175 -6.06 -3.62 13.02
CA ARG A 175 -6.05 -2.92 14.32
C ARG A 175 -6.67 -1.53 14.24
N GLY A 176 -7.39 -1.21 13.17
CA GLY A 176 -8.02 0.09 12.99
C GLY A 176 -7.02 1.26 13.01
N GLY A 177 -5.79 1.02 12.56
CA GLY A 177 -4.74 2.05 12.58
C GLY A 177 -4.12 2.29 13.97
N THR A 178 -4.25 1.37 14.92
CA THR A 178 -3.66 1.49 16.26
C THR A 178 -2.37 0.68 16.40
N ALA A 179 -1.30 1.31 16.88
CA ALA A 179 0.01 0.68 17.05
C ALA A 179 -0.09 -0.55 17.97
N ASP A 180 0.42 -1.69 17.49
CA ASP A 180 0.46 -2.94 18.24
C ASP A 180 1.90 -3.40 18.53
N ALA A 181 2.05 -4.39 19.41
CA ALA A 181 3.37 -4.88 19.82
C ALA A 181 4.20 -5.40 18.64
N ARG A 182 3.54 -5.86 17.57
CA ARG A 182 4.21 -6.35 16.37
C ARG A 182 4.78 -5.20 15.56
N LEU A 183 4.03 -4.12 15.34
CA LEU A 183 4.53 -2.93 14.66
C LEU A 183 5.78 -2.37 15.36
N LEU A 184 5.75 -2.27 16.69
CA LEU A 184 6.87 -1.77 17.49
C LEU A 184 8.11 -2.66 17.37
N ALA A 185 7.92 -3.99 17.39
CA ALA A 185 9.02 -4.94 17.20
C ALA A 185 9.58 -4.94 15.77
N ASP A 186 8.69 -4.90 14.78
CA ASP A 186 9.06 -4.92 13.36
C ASP A 186 9.65 -3.58 12.94
N CYS A 187 9.31 -2.46 13.58
CA CYS A 187 9.67 -1.08 13.21
C CYS A 187 10.07 -0.21 14.43
N PRO A 188 11.20 -0.50 15.09
CA PRO A 188 11.63 0.24 16.27
C PRO A 188 11.97 1.72 15.97
N ASP A 189 12.43 2.01 14.75
CA ASP A 189 12.88 3.35 14.35
C ASP A 189 11.74 4.39 14.33
N LEU A 190 10.47 3.95 14.30
CA LEU A 190 9.31 4.83 14.27
C LEU A 190 8.99 5.47 15.63
N GLN A 191 9.62 5.00 16.71
CA GLN A 191 9.44 5.51 18.08
C GLN A 191 7.98 5.58 18.55
N LEU A 192 7.14 4.67 18.06
CA LEU A 192 5.73 4.62 18.40
C LEU A 192 5.49 3.97 19.77
N THR A 193 4.42 4.39 20.44
CA THR A 193 3.91 3.83 21.70
C THR A 193 2.77 2.85 21.45
N LEU A 194 2.73 1.76 22.22
CA LEU A 194 1.67 0.76 22.15
C LEU A 194 0.29 1.42 22.38
N GLY A 195 -0.66 1.18 21.48
CA GLY A 195 -2.03 1.69 21.58
C GLY A 195 -2.24 3.08 21.01
N GLU A 196 -1.22 3.76 20.51
CA GLU A 196 -1.40 5.07 19.90
C GLU A 196 -1.90 4.98 18.43
N PRO A 197 -2.62 6.00 17.93
CA PRO A 197 -3.02 6.05 16.53
C PRO A 197 -1.81 6.22 15.60
N VAL A 198 -1.64 5.30 14.66
CA VAL A 198 -0.66 5.37 13.58
C VAL A 198 -1.18 6.28 12.48
N ARG A 199 -0.38 7.29 12.11
CA ARG A 199 -0.71 8.22 11.03
C ARG A 199 0.45 8.27 10.05
N VAL A 200 0.12 8.13 8.77
CA VAL A 200 1.07 8.31 7.68
C VAL A 200 0.96 9.75 7.18
N SER A 201 2.06 10.50 7.21
CA SER A 201 2.10 11.85 6.64
C SER A 201 2.26 11.82 5.12
N ASP A 202 2.03 12.96 4.45
CA ASP A 202 2.26 13.13 3.01
C ASP A 202 3.69 12.71 2.61
N ALA A 203 4.69 13.18 3.35
CA ALA A 203 6.09 12.88 3.10
C ALA A 203 6.40 11.38 3.25
N GLN A 204 5.85 10.74 4.28
CA GLN A 204 5.97 9.29 4.46
C GLN A 204 5.28 8.52 3.35
N MET A 205 4.08 8.93 2.95
CA MET A 205 3.35 8.31 1.85
C MET A 205 4.14 8.41 0.54
N GLN A 206 4.71 9.58 0.25
CA GLN A 206 5.54 9.79 -0.93
C GLN A 206 6.78 8.88 -0.91
N SER A 207 7.46 8.75 0.23
CA SER A 207 8.56 7.79 0.38
C SER A 207 8.12 6.34 0.16
N ILE A 208 6.95 5.93 0.63
CA ILE A 208 6.41 4.58 0.40
C ILE A 208 6.17 4.35 -1.09
N ILE A 209 5.51 5.29 -1.78
CA ILE A 209 5.25 5.21 -3.22
C ILE A 209 6.56 5.06 -3.99
N PHE A 210 7.56 5.88 -3.68
CA PHE A 210 8.85 5.82 -4.35
C PHE A 210 9.63 4.55 -4.05
N ALA A 211 9.59 4.03 -2.82
CA ALA A 211 10.20 2.75 -2.49
C ALA A 211 9.53 1.58 -3.25
N MET A 212 8.20 1.59 -3.38
CA MET A 212 7.47 0.58 -4.15
C MET A 212 7.79 0.65 -5.64
N TRP A 213 7.82 1.85 -6.22
CA TRP A 213 8.21 2.05 -7.62
C TRP A 213 9.64 1.59 -7.86
N TRP A 214 10.59 2.00 -7.01
CA TRP A 214 11.97 1.57 -7.10
C TRP A 214 12.10 0.05 -7.08
N TYR A 215 11.40 -0.60 -6.16
CA TYR A 215 11.43 -2.06 -6.04
C TYR A 215 10.85 -2.74 -7.29
N ALA A 216 9.77 -2.21 -7.86
CA ALA A 216 9.23 -2.70 -9.13
C ALA A 216 10.23 -2.55 -10.29
N GLU A 217 10.93 -1.42 -10.38
CA GLU A 217 11.97 -1.21 -11.39
C GLU A 217 13.16 -2.15 -11.21
N GLU A 218 13.56 -2.43 -9.96
CA GLU A 218 14.60 -3.40 -9.66
C GLU A 218 14.22 -4.81 -10.14
N ILE A 219 12.96 -5.23 -9.94
CA ILE A 219 12.46 -6.51 -10.47
C ILE A 219 12.48 -6.52 -12.00
N ASN A 220 12.03 -5.44 -12.64
CA ASN A 220 12.07 -5.30 -14.09
C ASN A 220 13.51 -5.38 -14.63
N ARG A 221 14.46 -4.77 -13.93
CA ARG A 221 15.89 -4.82 -14.25
C ARG A 221 16.43 -6.24 -14.21
N ARG A 222 16.16 -6.97 -13.12
CA ARG A 222 16.57 -8.37 -12.97
C ARG A 222 15.95 -9.25 -14.06
N ARG A 223 14.66 -9.06 -14.35
CA ARG A 223 13.97 -9.75 -15.45
C ARG A 223 14.65 -9.51 -16.79
N ARG A 224 14.98 -8.25 -17.09
CA ARG A 224 15.66 -7.87 -18.33
C ARG A 224 17.04 -8.52 -18.43
N GLN A 225 17.85 -8.44 -17.38
CA GLN A 225 19.17 -9.05 -17.31
C GLN A 225 19.09 -10.58 -17.50
N ALA A 226 18.15 -11.24 -16.82
CA ALA A 226 17.93 -12.68 -16.96
C ALA A 226 17.50 -13.09 -18.38
N SER A 227 16.85 -12.19 -19.13
CA SER A 227 16.54 -12.37 -20.55
C SER A 227 17.65 -11.87 -21.51
N GLY A 228 18.84 -11.51 -21.00
CA GLY A 228 19.96 -11.01 -21.81
C GLY A 228 19.77 -9.58 -22.34
N LEU A 229 18.80 -8.83 -21.82
CA LEU A 229 18.53 -7.44 -22.18
C LEU A 229 19.27 -6.48 -21.25
N PRO A 230 19.62 -5.27 -21.72
CA PRO A 230 20.23 -4.26 -20.85
C PRO A 230 19.27 -3.88 -19.72
N ALA A 231 19.83 -3.70 -18.53
CA ALA A 231 19.18 -3.40 -17.25
C ALA A 231 18.21 -2.19 -17.27
N GLY A 232 18.31 -1.31 -18.26
CA GLY A 232 17.67 0.00 -18.22
C GLY A 232 18.42 0.95 -17.29
N PRO A 233 18.08 2.25 -17.30
CA PRO A 233 18.69 3.21 -16.41
C PRO A 233 18.36 2.93 -14.93
N ASN A 234 19.19 3.44 -14.04
CA ASN A 234 18.95 3.41 -12.59
C ASN A 234 18.72 4.83 -12.08
N ASP A 235 17.68 5.45 -12.64
CA ASP A 235 17.34 6.83 -12.33
C ASP A 235 16.56 6.90 -11.01
N LEU A 236 16.94 7.86 -10.17
CA LEU A 236 16.19 8.18 -8.96
C LEU A 236 14.83 8.76 -9.34
N PRO A 237 13.79 8.59 -8.49
CA PRO A 237 12.54 9.31 -8.70
C PRO A 237 12.81 10.83 -8.72
N PRO A 238 12.00 11.61 -9.46
CA PRO A 238 12.13 13.06 -9.47
C PRO A 238 12.13 13.64 -8.05
N GLY A 239 13.13 14.45 -7.73
CA GLY A 239 13.28 15.09 -6.41
C GLY A 239 14.10 14.29 -5.40
N MET A 240 14.60 13.11 -5.74
CA MET A 240 15.56 12.36 -4.91
C MET A 240 16.99 12.52 -5.40
N THR A 241 17.92 12.60 -4.45
CA THR A 241 19.37 12.68 -4.66
C THR A 241 20.09 11.39 -4.25
N SER A 242 19.47 10.60 -3.38
CA SER A 242 19.98 9.31 -2.91
C SER A 242 18.85 8.41 -2.40
N PRO A 243 18.99 7.06 -2.44
CA PRO A 243 18.08 6.15 -1.76
C PRO A 243 17.90 6.43 -0.25
N SER A 244 18.87 7.07 0.41
CA SER A 244 18.75 7.49 1.81
C SER A 244 17.58 8.45 2.04
N ASP A 245 17.23 9.26 1.03
CA ASP A 245 16.17 10.27 1.09
C ASP A 245 14.80 9.62 1.34
N LEU A 246 14.63 8.34 0.98
CA LEU A 246 13.43 7.55 1.26
C LEU A 246 13.18 7.36 2.76
N SER A 247 14.25 7.26 3.56
CA SER A 247 14.16 6.96 4.98
C SER A 247 13.95 8.19 5.85
N GLU A 248 14.29 9.39 5.36
CA GLU A 248 14.25 10.63 6.14
C GLU A 248 12.88 10.92 6.77
N PRO A 249 11.73 10.77 6.05
CA PRO A 249 10.42 11.06 6.64
C PRO A 249 10.00 10.11 7.78
N PHE A 250 10.73 9.01 7.99
CA PHE A 250 10.45 8.02 9.04
C PHE A 250 11.37 8.16 10.26
N LYS A 251 12.42 8.97 10.16
CA LYS A 251 13.23 9.30 11.32
C LYS A 251 12.42 10.23 12.20
N ALA A 252 12.39 9.96 13.50
CA ALA A 252 11.76 10.86 14.45
C ALA A 252 12.33 12.27 14.23
N THR A 253 11.47 13.20 13.84
CA THR A 253 11.81 14.62 13.91
C THR A 253 11.85 14.93 15.39
N GLU A 254 13.03 15.27 15.91
CA GLU A 254 13.15 15.91 17.23
C GLU A 254 12.21 17.12 17.21
N THR A 255 11.02 16.95 17.78
CA THR A 255 10.06 18.02 17.89
C THR A 255 10.46 18.80 19.13
N SER A 256 11.16 19.91 18.88
CA SER A 256 11.37 21.00 19.86
C SER A 256 10.06 21.74 20.13
#